data_AF-L0A6E7-F1
#
_entry.id   AF-L0A6E7-F1
#
_cell.length_a   1.000
_cell.length_b   1.000
_cell.length_c   1.000
_cell.angle_alpha   90.00
_cell.angle_beta   90.00
_cell.angle_gamma   90.00
#
_symmetry.space_group_name_H-M   'P 1'
#
loop_
_entity.id
_entity.type
_entity.pdbx_description
1 polymer ?
#
loop_
_entity_poly.entity_id
_entity_poly.type
_entity_poly.pdbx_seq_one_letter_code
_entity_poly.pdbx_strand_id
1 'polypeptide(L)' 'MDAEAIRATLREHIKNRGYGGQAELARQLGLSRTYLNHVLTGRSPLPLDLLDRIAEALGFELELREKQPTS' A
#
# COMPACT_ATOMS: atom_id res chain seq x y z
N MET A 1 -10.56 2.00 -8.20
CA MET A 1 -10.57 0.97 -7.13
C MET A 1 -11.13 1.61 -5.87
N ASP A 2 -11.88 0.87 -5.07
CA ASP A 2 -12.20 1.32 -3.71
C ASP A 2 -10.97 1.15 -2.77
N ALA A 3 -11.03 1.75 -1.58
CA ALA A 3 -9.92 1.74 -0.64
C ALA A 3 -9.56 0.32 -0.15
N GLU A 4 -10.51 -0.60 -0.09
CA GLU A 4 -10.26 -1.97 0.36
C GLU A 4 -9.50 -2.77 -0.70
N ALA A 5 -9.87 -2.61 -1.98
CA ALA A 5 -9.14 -3.19 -3.09
C ALA A 5 -7.68 -2.71 -3.11
N ILE A 6 -7.43 -1.42 -2.86
CA ILE A 6 -6.06 -0.87 -2.75
C ILE A 6 -5.31 -1.57 -1.61
N ARG A 7 -5.91 -1.64 -0.41
CA ARG A 7 -5.30 -2.31 0.76
C ARG A 7 -5.04 -3.79 0.51
N ALA A 8 -5.91 -4.49 -0.21
CA ALA A 8 -5.71 -5.88 -0.60
C ALA A 8 -4.48 -6.04 -1.51
N THR A 9 -4.38 -5.23 -2.57
CA THR A 9 -3.23 -5.23 -3.49
C THR A 9 -1.92 -4.94 -2.75
N LEU A 10 -1.92 -3.95 -1.84
CA LEU A 10 -0.75 -3.64 -1.01
C LEU A 10 -0.33 -4.82 -0.15
N ARG A 11 -1.29 -5.47 0.54
CA ARG A 11 -1.00 -6.64 1.40
C ARG A 11 -0.41 -7.80 0.60
N GLU A 12 -0.89 -8.03 -0.61
CA GLU A 12 -0.39 -9.11 -1.47
C GLU A 12 1.05 -8.85 -1.94
N HIS A 13 1.35 -7.62 -2.38
CA HIS A 13 2.71 -7.25 -2.77
C HIS A 13 3.69 -7.34 -1.60
N ILE A 14 3.27 -6.90 -0.40
CA ILE A 14 4.10 -6.98 0.80
C ILE A 14 4.42 -8.45 1.15
N LYS A 15 3.46 -9.37 0.97
CA LYS A 15 3.68 -10.81 1.21
C LYS A 15 4.65 -11.42 0.19
N ASN A 16 4.55 -11.00 -1.08
CA ASN A 16 5.35 -11.56 -2.17
C ASN A 16 6.83 -11.14 -2.14
N ARG A 17 7.20 -10.15 -1.31
CA ARG A 17 8.60 -9.69 -1.12
C ARG A 17 9.48 -10.57 -0.23
N GLY A 18 8.94 -11.61 0.41
CA GLY A 18 9.72 -12.54 1.24
C GLY A 18 9.96 -12.04 2.68
N TYR A 19 11.07 -12.49 3.29
CA TYR A 19 11.35 -12.30 4.73
C TYR A 19 11.50 -10.81 5.09
N GLY A 20 10.66 -10.32 6.01
CA GLY A 20 10.67 -8.93 6.50
C GLY A 20 9.35 -8.17 6.27
N GLY A 21 8.60 -8.51 5.21
CA GLY A 21 7.22 -8.07 4.92
C GLY A 21 6.87 -6.64 5.37
N GLN A 22 5.83 -6.52 6.23
CA GLN A 22 5.38 -5.23 6.76
C GLN A 22 6.39 -4.56 7.70
N ALA A 23 7.20 -5.32 8.43
CA ALA A 23 8.14 -4.75 9.38
C ALA A 23 9.28 -4.02 8.65
N GLU A 24 9.78 -4.62 7.57
CA GLU A 24 10.82 -4.03 6.75
C GLU A 24 10.30 -2.84 5.94
N LEU A 25 9.10 -2.95 5.36
CA LEU A 25 8.46 -1.82 4.69
C LEU A 25 8.23 -0.64 5.65
N ALA A 26 7.76 -0.92 6.87
CA ALA A 26 7.59 0.12 7.89
C ALA A 26 8.93 0.78 8.22
N ARG A 27 10.00 0.00 8.37
CA ARG A 27 11.37 0.51 8.61
C ARG A 27 11.85 1.41 7.47
N GLN A 28 11.68 0.98 6.21
CA GLN A 28 12.05 1.76 5.02
C GLN A 28 11.30 3.08 4.94
N LEU A 29 10.03 3.10 5.34
CA LEU A 29 9.18 4.29 5.32
C LEU A 29 9.31 5.17 6.57
N GLY A 30 10.13 4.79 7.56
CA GLY A 30 10.23 5.50 8.84
C GLY A 30 8.93 5.46 9.66
N LEU A 31 8.13 4.40 9.51
CA LEU A 31 6.85 4.20 10.18
C LEU A 31 6.97 3.12 11.26
N SER A 32 6.04 3.15 12.22
CA SER A 32 5.85 1.98 13.08
C SER A 32 5.12 0.87 12.33
N ARG A 33 5.49 -0.39 12.60
CA ARG A 33 4.78 -1.56 12.08
C ARG A 33 3.29 -1.53 12.44
N THR A 34 2.95 -1.08 13.64
CA THR A 34 1.57 -0.96 14.12
C THR A 34 0.77 0.03 13.27
N TYR A 35 1.34 1.19 12.98
CA TYR A 35 0.71 2.19 12.13
C TYR A 35 0.49 1.65 10.71
N LEU A 36 1.51 1.04 10.11
CA LEU A 36 1.38 0.44 8.79
C LEU A 36 0.29 -0.66 8.77
N ASN A 37 0.19 -1.47 9.82
CA ASN A 37 -0.88 -2.47 9.94
C ASN A 37 -2.28 -1.81 10.04
N HIS A 38 -2.43 -0.75 10.84
CA HIS A 38 -3.72 -0.05 10.95
C HIS A 38 -4.15 0.56 9.63
N VAL A 39 -3.20 1.12 8.88
CA VAL A 39 -3.44 1.56 7.51
C VAL A 39 -3.85 0.36 6.66
N LEU A 40 -3.05 -0.70 6.55
CA LEU A 40 -3.40 -1.84 5.67
C LEU A 40 -4.69 -2.60 6.03
N THR A 41 -5.21 -2.43 7.25
CA THR A 41 -6.48 -3.03 7.72
C THR A 41 -7.66 -2.07 7.74
N GLY A 42 -7.45 -0.80 7.35
CA GLY A 42 -8.50 0.21 7.33
C GLY A 42 -8.86 0.79 8.70
N ARG A 43 -8.18 0.41 9.78
CA ARG A 43 -8.32 1.02 11.11
C ARG A 43 -7.78 2.46 11.14
N SER A 44 -6.89 2.82 10.22
CA SER A 44 -6.44 4.19 10.00
C SER A 44 -6.62 4.62 8.53
N PRO A 45 -6.83 5.92 8.28
CA PRO A 45 -6.87 6.45 6.92
C PRO A 45 -5.62 6.09 6.12
N LEU A 46 -5.77 5.89 4.81
CA LEU A 46 -4.65 5.79 3.88
C LEU A 46 -4.63 7.10 3.07
N PRO A 47 -3.86 8.10 3.51
CA PRO A 47 -3.72 9.33 2.76
C PRO A 47 -2.91 9.06 1.48
N LEU A 48 -3.14 9.88 0.45
CA LEU A 48 -2.57 9.66 -0.89
C LEU A 48 -1.03 9.73 -0.88
N ASP A 49 -0.45 10.64 -0.10
CA ASP A 49 0.99 10.75 0.10
C ASP A 49 1.62 9.46 0.64
N LEU A 50 0.96 8.82 1.61
CA LEU A 50 1.40 7.55 2.15
C LEU A 50 1.21 6.40 1.14
N LEU A 51 0.12 6.43 0.37
CA LEU A 51 -0.10 5.46 -0.71
C LEU A 51 1.03 5.55 -1.74
N ASP A 52 1.39 6.75 -2.19
CA ASP A 52 2.46 6.98 -3.15
C ASP A 52 3.80 6.48 -2.62
N ARG A 53 4.13 6.81 -1.37
CA ARG A 53 5.36 6.34 -0.71
C ARG A 53 5.39 4.81 -0.57
N ILE A 54 4.26 4.19 -0.25
CA ILE A 54 4.16 2.72 -0.18
C ILE A 54 4.33 2.12 -1.58
N ALA A 55 3.73 2.70 -2.62
CA ALA A 55 3.83 2.24 -4.00
C ALA A 55 5.28 2.30 -4.52
N GLU A 56 5.93 3.45 -4.33
CA GLU A 56 7.33 3.66 -4.66
C GLU A 56 8.23 2.68 -3.91
N ALA A 57 8.06 2.55 -2.59
CA ALA A 57 8.82 1.60 -1.80
C ALA A 57 8.59 0.16 -2.25
N LEU A 58 7.38 -0.17 -2.74
CA LEU A 58 7.01 -1.45 -3.30
C LEU A 58 7.48 -1.66 -4.76
N GLY A 59 8.02 -0.63 -5.42
CA GLY A 59 8.60 -0.70 -6.74
C GLY A 59 7.56 -0.83 -7.86
N PHE A 60 6.34 -0.33 -7.64
CA PHE A 60 5.34 -0.23 -8.69
C PHE A 60 4.87 1.22 -8.87
N GLU A 61 4.65 1.59 -10.11
CA GLU A 61 3.89 2.78 -10.46
C GLU A 61 2.42 2.43 -10.24
N LEU A 62 1.77 3.05 -9.24
CA LEU A 62 0.34 2.85 -9.02
C LEU A 62 -0.39 3.54 -10.17
N GLU A 63 -0.63 2.82 -11.28
CA GLU A 63 -1.57 3.29 -12.29
C GLU A 63 -2.95 3.36 -11.65
N LEU A 64 -3.30 4.53 -11.11
CA LEU A 64 -4.67 4.90 -10.83
C LEU A 64 -5.40 4.95 -12.19
N ARG A 65 -5.82 3.78 -12.68
CA ARG A 65 -6.65 3.69 -13.87
C ARG A 65 -7.96 4.40 -13.57
N GLU A 66 -8.08 5.64 -14.03
CA GLU A 66 -9.38 6.20 -14.36
C GLU A 66 -10.04 5.20 -15.32
N LYS A 67 -11.29 4.81 -15.02
CA LYS A 67 -12.08 4.00 -15.94
C LYS A 67 -12.07 4.74 -17.28
N GLN A 68 -11.42 4.17 -18.28
CA GLN A 68 -11.56 4.64 -19.65
C GLN A 68 -13.06 4.67 -19.97
N PRO A 69 -13.60 5.74 -20.55
CA PRO A 69 -14.96 5.71 -21.06
C PRO A 69 -15.02 4.61 -22.12
N THR A 70 -15.82 3.58 -21.86
CA THR A 70 -16.20 2.59 -22.86
C THR A 70 -16.81 3.36 -24.03
N SER A 71 -16.07 3.38 -25.15
CA SER A 71 -16.57 3.87 -26.42
C SER A 71 -17.40 2.81 -27.13
#